data_AF-A0A537G904-F1
#
_entry.id   AF-A0A537G904-F1
#
_cell.length_a   1.000
_cell.length_b   1.000
_cell.length_c   1.000
_cell.angle_alpha   90.00
_cell.angle_beta   90.00
_cell.angle_gamma   90.00
#
_symmetry.space_group_name_H-M   'P 1'
#
loop_
_entity.id
_entity.type
_entity.pdbx_description
1 polymer ?
#
loop_
_entity_poly.entity_id
_entity_poly.type
_entity_poly.pdbx_seq_one_letter_code
_entity_poly.pdbx_strand_id
1 'polypeptide(L)'
;MSDKFTTARLSRGQDRFEILVKPQPALDYKLGKPIPISQVLMIEEVYSDSGKGTRASEEKLQKNFGTTDAVRVAEEIMKSGELQLTTEQRRQLIDEKRRQ
;
A
#
# COMPACT_ATOMS: atom_id res chain seq x y z
N MET A 1 18.03 -5.36 11.34
CA MET A 1 16.95 -6.21 10.79
C MET A 1 16.12 -5.31 9.91
N SER A 2 16.33 -5.34 8.60
CA SER A 2 15.68 -4.39 7.69
C SER A 2 14.25 -4.83 7.47
N ASP A 3 13.31 -4.21 8.17
CA ASP A 3 11.88 -4.33 7.88
C ASP A 3 11.66 -3.93 6.43
N LYS A 4 11.59 -4.93 5.54
CA LYS A 4 11.40 -4.74 4.10
C LYS A 4 9.96 -4.34 3.86
N PHE A 5 9.58 -3.10 4.17
CA PHE A 5 8.31 -2.54 3.73
C PHE A 5 8.39 -2.19 2.23
N THR A 6 7.22 -2.07 1.61
CA THR A 6 7.05 -1.53 0.27
C THR A 6 5.98 -0.45 0.33
N THR A 7 5.91 0.36 -0.72
CA THR A 7 4.96 1.43 -0.83
C THR A 7 3.92 1.08 -1.88
N ALA A 8 2.63 1.26 -1.59
CA ALA A 8 1.62 1.28 -2.63
C ALA A 8 1.26 2.73 -2.94
N ARG A 9 1.19 3.07 -4.23
CA ARG A 9 0.88 4.42 -4.71
C ARG A 9 -0.41 4.40 -5.52
N LEU A 10 -1.28 5.37 -5.27
CA LEU A 10 -2.40 5.71 -6.12
C LEU A 10 -2.34 7.19 -6.50
N SER A 11 -2.46 7.47 -7.80
CA SER A 11 -2.57 8.83 -8.31
C SER A 11 -4.01 9.08 -8.73
N ARG A 12 -4.67 10.10 -8.14
CA ARG A 12 -6.00 10.57 -8.57
C ARG A 12 -5.88 12.03 -9.01
N GLY A 13 -5.88 12.24 -10.33
CA GLY A 13 -5.69 13.57 -10.91
C GLY A 13 -4.32 14.17 -10.55
N GLN A 14 -4.33 15.28 -9.81
CA GLN A 14 -3.11 15.96 -9.35
C GLN A 14 -2.63 15.49 -7.97
N ASP A 15 -3.46 14.75 -7.23
CA ASP A 15 -3.11 14.26 -5.90
C ASP A 15 -2.50 12.86 -5.97
N ARG A 16 -1.48 12.65 -5.13
CA ARG A 16 -0.80 11.37 -4.95
C ARG A 16 -1.00 10.90 -3.53
N PHE A 17 -1.27 9.61 -3.38
CA PHE A 17 -1.46 8.95 -2.10
C PHE A 17 -0.59 7.71 -2.05
N GLU A 18 0.09 7.54 -0.93
CA GLU A 18 1.06 6.49 -0.68
C GLU A 18 0.78 5.86 0.68
N ILE A 19 0.89 4.54 0.74
CA ILE A 19 0.77 3.79 1.99
C ILE A 19 1.95 2.85 2.14
N LEU A 20 2.37 2.65 3.39
CA LEU A 20 3.43 1.69 3.73
C LEU A 20 2.78 0.35 4.03
N VAL A 21 3.18 -0.67 3.25
CA VAL A 21 2.61 -2.02 3.33
C VAL A 21 3.71 -3.07 3.37
N LYS A 22 3.37 -4.25 3.88
CA LYS A 22 4.26 -5.40 3.89
C LYS A 22 4.20 -6.09 2.52
N PRO A 23 5.33 -6.34 1.83
CA PRO A 23 5.36 -6.88 0.47
C PRO A 23 4.58 -8.19 0.29
N GLN A 24 4.77 -9.12 1.25
CA GLN A 24 4.17 -10.45 1.19
C GLN A 24 2.64 -10.40 1.38
N PRO A 25 2.10 -9.87 2.49
CA PRO A 25 0.66 -9.61 2.63
C PRO A 25 0.07 -8.76 1.49
N ALA A 26 0.77 -7.72 1.05
CA ALA A 26 0.27 -6.84 0.00
C ALA A 26 0.10 -7.57 -1.34
N LEU A 27 1.04 -8.46 -1.67
CA LEU A 27 0.93 -9.32 -2.84
C LEU A 27 -0.24 -10.30 -2.69
N ASP A 28 -0.35 -10.95 -1.54
CA ASP A 28 -1.43 -11.89 -1.24
C ASP A 28 -2.83 -11.24 -1.35
N TYR A 29 -2.94 -9.99 -0.90
CA TYR A 29 -4.18 -9.21 -0.98
C TYR A 29 -4.50 -8.89 -2.43
N LYS A 30 -3.50 -8.51 -3.22
CA LYS A 30 -3.64 -8.25 -4.66
C LYS A 30 -3.96 -9.52 -5.48
N LEU A 31 -3.60 -10.69 -4.96
CA LEU A 31 -3.95 -12.00 -5.52
C LEU A 31 -5.38 -12.45 -5.13
N GLY A 32 -6.10 -11.68 -4.32
CA GLY A 32 -7.46 -12.00 -3.89
C GLY A 32 -7.54 -12.97 -2.71
N LYS A 33 -6.46 -13.16 -1.94
CA LYS A 33 -6.55 -13.93 -0.69
C LYS A 33 -7.39 -13.18 0.35
N PRO A 34 -8.16 -13.88 1.20
CA PRO A 34 -8.98 -13.28 2.24
C PRO A 34 -8.12 -12.87 3.43
N ILE A 35 -7.31 -11.82 3.26
CA ILE A 35 -6.53 -11.22 4.35
C ILE A 35 -7.00 -9.77 4.61
N PRO A 36 -7.08 -9.37 5.89
CA PRO A 36 -7.52 -8.03 6.24
C PRO A 36 -6.45 -6.99 5.88
N ILE A 37 -6.88 -5.83 5.39
CA ILE A 37 -5.98 -4.72 5.02
C ILE A 37 -5.11 -4.24 6.20
N SER A 38 -5.60 -4.37 7.43
CA SER A 38 -4.84 -4.04 8.65
C SER A 38 -3.59 -4.90 8.83
N GLN A 39 -3.58 -6.14 8.34
CA GLN A 39 -2.37 -6.99 8.32
C GLN A 39 -1.43 -6.64 7.17
N VAL A 40 -1.97 -6.05 6.10
CA VAL A 40 -1.21 -5.60 4.94
C VAL A 40 -0.47 -4.30 5.23
N LEU A 41 -1.14 -3.37 5.90
CA LEU A 41 -0.57 -2.10 6.32
C LEU A 41 0.56 -2.32 7.33
N MET A 42 1.66 -1.61 7.09
CA MET A 42 2.72 -1.50 8.08
C MET A 42 2.36 -0.44 9.12
N ILE A 43 1.76 0.65 8.67
CA ILE A 43 1.32 1.78 9.48
C ILE A 43 -0.06 2.21 8.95
N GLU A 44 -1.00 2.47 9.85
CA GLU A 44 -2.35 2.96 9.53
C GLU A 44 -2.34 4.47 9.20
N GLU A 45 -1.44 4.88 8.31
CA GLU A 45 -1.30 6.26 7.86
C GLU A 45 -1.22 6.35 6.33
N VAL A 46 -1.86 7.37 5.79
CA VAL A 46 -1.81 7.71 4.37
C VAL A 46 -0.88 8.90 4.18
N TYR A 47 0.14 8.70 3.36
CA TYR A 47 1.11 9.72 3.00
C TYR A 47 0.75 10.32 1.65
N SER A 48 1.07 11.59 1.45
CA SER A 48 1.16 12.18 0.12
C SER A 48 2.54 11.90 -0.51
N ASP A 49 3.56 11.78 0.34
CA ASP A 49 4.92 11.40 -0.01
C ASP A 49 5.55 10.64 1.16
N SER A 50 5.60 9.32 1.06
CA SER A 50 6.17 8.45 2.10
C SER A 50 7.69 8.62 2.24
N GLY A 51 8.38 9.03 1.16
CA GLY A 51 9.82 9.26 1.17
C GLY A 51 10.21 10.51 1.97
N LYS A 52 9.31 11.50 2.03
CA LYS A 52 9.47 12.71 2.85
C LYS A 52 8.74 12.65 4.20
N GLY A 53 7.94 11.60 4.44
CA GLY A 53 7.08 11.49 5.62
C GLY A 53 5.90 12.47 5.63
N THR A 54 5.53 13.00 4.47
CA THR A 54 4.44 13.98 4.36
C THR A 54 3.09 13.26 4.36
N ARG A 55 2.27 13.48 5.39
CA ARG A 55 0.91 12.91 5.48
C ARG A 55 -0.05 13.54 4.48
N ALA A 56 -1.04 12.79 4.04
CA ALA A 56 -2.13 13.33 3.24
C ALA A 56 -3.10 14.12 4.15
N SER A 57 -3.50 15.31 3.71
CA SER A 57 -4.50 16.11 4.43
C SER A 57 -5.87 15.45 4.38
N GLU A 58 -6.62 15.53 5.48
CA GLU A 58 -7.98 14.97 5.57
C GLU A 58 -8.91 15.52 4.48
N GLU A 59 -8.80 16.80 4.12
CA GLU A 59 -9.57 17.38 3.02
C GLU A 59 -9.34 16.66 1.69
N LYS A 60 -8.10 16.28 1.40
CA LYS A 60 -7.74 15.55 0.17
C LYS A 60 -8.28 14.13 0.21
N LEU A 61 -8.21 13.49 1.38
CA LEU A 61 -8.76 12.15 1.58
C LEU A 61 -10.28 12.16 1.38
N GLN A 62 -10.98 13.08 2.05
CA GLN A 62 -12.41 13.23 1.93
C GLN A 62 -12.85 13.57 0.50
N LYS A 63 -12.11 14.45 -0.20
CA LYS A 63 -12.42 14.83 -1.58
C LYS A 63 -12.21 13.71 -2.60
N ASN A 64 -11.14 12.92 -2.46
CA ASN A 64 -10.77 11.90 -3.44
C ASN A 64 -11.36 10.51 -3.13
N PHE A 65 -11.52 10.18 -1.84
CA PHE A 65 -11.97 8.87 -1.36
C PHE A 65 -13.32 8.91 -0.65
N GLY A 66 -13.85 10.10 -0.32
CA GLY A 66 -15.11 10.23 0.43
C GLY A 66 -15.00 9.85 1.91
N THR A 67 -13.79 9.59 2.40
CA THR A 67 -13.53 9.15 3.77
C THR A 67 -12.15 9.64 4.22
N THR A 68 -12.02 9.94 5.52
CA THR A 68 -10.74 10.25 6.18
C THR A 68 -10.12 9.03 6.84
N ASP A 69 -10.85 7.91 6.88
CA ASP A 69 -10.37 6.64 7.42
C ASP A 69 -9.21 6.06 6.59
N ALA A 70 -8.02 6.01 7.18
CA ALA A 70 -6.81 5.51 6.57
C ALA A 70 -6.94 4.05 6.08
N VAL A 71 -7.70 3.22 6.80
CA VAL A 71 -7.90 1.81 6.46
C VAL A 71 -8.68 1.68 5.16
N ARG A 72 -9.79 2.43 5.04
CA ARG A 72 -10.61 2.44 3.82
C ARG A 72 -9.85 3.03 2.62
N VAL A 73 -9.10 4.10 2.84
CA VAL A 73 -8.26 4.69 1.80
C VAL A 73 -7.21 3.68 1.34
N ALA A 74 -6.58 2.97 2.27
CA ALA A 74 -5.58 1.96 1.95
C ALA A 74 -6.16 0.80 1.13
N GLU A 75 -7.38 0.35 1.41
CA GLU A 75 -8.05 -0.65 0.57
C GLU A 75 -8.21 -0.19 -0.87
N GLU A 76 -8.65 1.05 -1.07
CA GLU A 76 -8.82 1.64 -2.39
C GLU A 76 -7.47 1.78 -3.10
N ILE A 77 -6.41 2.18 -2.39
CA ILE A 77 -5.05 2.25 -2.94
C ILE A 77 -4.55 0.85 -3.31
N MET A 78 -4.82 -0.18 -2.52
CA MET A 78 -4.40 -1.54 -2.81
C MET A 78 -5.16 -2.15 -3.99
N LYS A 79 -6.45 -1.83 -4.14
CA LYS A 79 -7.32 -2.32 -5.22
C LYS A 79 -7.04 -1.59 -6.54
N SER A 80 -7.01 -0.26 -6.51
CA SER A 80 -6.95 0.60 -7.69
C SER A 80 -5.54 1.12 -8.00
N GLY A 81 -4.60 0.98 -7.06
CA GLY A 81 -3.24 1.52 -7.17
C GLY A 81 -2.18 0.49 -7.57
N GLU A 82 -0.95 0.97 -7.55
CA GLU A 82 0.24 0.22 -7.94
C GLU A 82 1.13 -0.07 -6.72
N LEU A 83 1.54 -1.33 -6.60
CA LEU A 83 2.47 -1.77 -5.56
C LEU A 83 3.90 -1.59 -6.07
N GLN A 84 4.68 -0.74 -5.41
CA GLN A 84 6.06 -0.41 -5.77
C GLN A 84 7.04 -1.47 -5.26
N LEU A 85 6.90 -2.69 -5.78
CA LEU A 85 7.85 -3.77 -5.48
C LEU A 85 9.13 -3.59 -6.28
N THR A 86 10.27 -3.67 -5.58
CA THR A 86 11.58 -3.75 -6.24
C THR A 86 11.73 -5.08 -6.98
N THR A 87 12.63 -5.13 -7.96
CA THR A 87 12.93 -6.37 -8.71
C THR A 87 13.34 -7.51 -7.77
N GLU A 88 14.14 -7.22 -6.75
CA GLU A 88 14.55 -8.19 -5.73
C GLU A 88 13.36 -8.71 -4.92
N GLN A 89 12.45 -7.84 -4.49
CA GLN A 89 11.23 -8.25 -3.78
C GLN A 89 10.36 -9.14 -4.67
N ARG A 90 10.13 -8.76 -5.94
CA ARG A 90 9.37 -9.61 -6.88
C ARG A 90 10.01 -10.99 -7.05
N ARG A 91 11.33 -11.05 -7.18
CA ARG A 91 12.08 -12.30 -7.33
C ARG A 91 11.94 -13.19 -6.09
N GLN A 92 12.11 -12.62 -4.89
CA GLN A 92 11.92 -13.33 -3.62
C GLN A 92 10.51 -13.91 -3.50
N LEU A 93 9.48 -13.11 -3.83
CA LEU A 93 8.08 -13.55 -3.77
C LEU A 93 7.77 -14.68 -4.76
N ILE A 94 8.39 -14.66 -5.96
CA ILE A 94 8.24 -15.72 -6.96
C ILE A 94 8.98 -16.99 -6.51
N ASP A 95 10.19 -16.86 -5.98
CA ASP A 95 11.00 -17.99 -5.53
C ASP A 95 10.38 -18.69 -4.30
N GLU A 96 9.83 -17.92 -3.35
CA GLU A 96 9.07 -18.47 -2.22
C GLU A 96 7.82 -19.22 -2.69
N LYS A 97 7.09 -18.68 -3.68
CA LYS A 97 5.95 -19.38 -4.28
C LYS A 97 6.33 -20.67 -5.02
N ARG A 98 7.50 -20.73 -5.64
CA ARG A 98 7.97 -21.94 -6.36
C ARG A 98 8.44 -23.04 -5.41
N ARG A 99 8.75 -22.71 -4.15
CA ARG A 99 9.21 -23.66 -3.13
C ARG A 99 8.07 -24.28 -2.31
N GLN A 100 6.85 -23.75 -2.40
CA GLN A 100 5.63 -24.43 -1.95
C GLN A 100 5.12 -25.37 -3.05
#